data_AF-A0A7W2FV07-F1
#
_entry.id   AF-A0A7W2FV07-F1
#
_cell.length_a   1.000
_cell.length_b   1.000
_cell.length_c   1.000
_cell.angle_alpha   90.00
_cell.angle_beta   90.00
_cell.angle_gamma   90.00
#
_symmetry.space_group_name_H-M   'P 1'
#
loop_
_entity.id
_entity.type
_entity.pdbx_description
1 polymer ?
#
loop_
_entity_poly.entity_id
_entity_poly.type
_entity_poly.pdbx_seq_one_letter_code
_entity_poly.pdbx_strand_id
1 'polypeptide(L)'
;ETGEDRFMPASPQVATYDLQPEMSAEEVSDSFVAAIEAGYDLIVVNYANPDMVGHTGDLEAAKAACTAVDTGLGRALAALEVAGGAMIVTADHGNCETMIDPETGG
;
A
#
# COMPACT_ATOMS: atom_id res chain seq x y z
N GLU A 1 -2.11 2.90 -22.64
CA GLU A 1 -2.84 3.58 -23.74
C GLU A 1 -2.26 4.98 -23.96
N THR A 2 -2.64 5.73 -24.99
CA THR A 2 -2.23 7.15 -25.08
C THR A 2 -2.79 7.92 -23.88
N GLY A 3 -1.92 8.57 -23.10
CA GLY A 3 -2.31 9.31 -21.88
C GLY A 3 -2.40 8.44 -20.62
N GLU A 4 -1.95 7.19 -20.66
CA GLU A 4 -1.92 6.28 -19.52
C GLU A 4 -0.53 5.69 -19.36
N ASP A 5 0.11 6.01 -18.25
CA ASP A 5 1.36 5.41 -17.81
C ASP A 5 1.11 4.41 -16.68
N ARG A 6 1.85 3.31 -16.69
CA ARG A 6 1.76 2.25 -15.67
C ARG A 6 3.14 2.00 -15.08
N PHE A 7 3.19 1.99 -13.76
CA PHE A 7 4.34 1.53 -12.99
C PHE A 7 3.91 0.35 -12.12
N MET A 8 4.72 -0.71 -12.11
CA MET A 8 4.45 -1.92 -11.34
C MET A 8 5.78 -2.42 -10.77
N PRO A 9 6.11 -2.10 -9.51
CA PRO A 9 7.33 -2.60 -8.90
C PRO A 9 7.23 -4.12 -8.72
N ALA A 10 8.37 -4.80 -8.76
CA ALA A 10 8.40 -6.23 -8.51
C ALA A 10 8.14 -6.48 -7.03
N SER A 11 7.20 -7.37 -6.71
CA SER A 11 7.01 -7.86 -5.34
C SER A 11 8.26 -8.61 -4.86
N PRO A 12 8.57 -8.61 -3.56
CA PRO A 12 9.74 -9.30 -3.05
C PRO A 12 9.65 -10.81 -3.29
N GLN A 13 10.79 -11.42 -3.64
CA GLN A 13 10.89 -12.87 -3.83
C GLN A 13 11.11 -13.57 -2.48
N VAL A 14 10.07 -13.58 -1.65
CA VAL A 14 10.02 -14.27 -0.36
C VAL A 14 9.01 -15.42 -0.42
N ALA A 15 9.16 -16.41 0.47
CA ALA A 15 8.26 -17.56 0.50
C ALA A 15 6.83 -17.17 0.89
N THR A 16 6.70 -16.29 1.89
CA THR A 16 5.46 -15.69 2.37
C THR A 16 5.75 -14.25 2.80
N TYR A 17 4.77 -13.35 2.67
CA TYR A 17 5.01 -11.91 2.83
C TYR A 17 5.15 -11.44 4.29
N ASP A 18 4.86 -12.30 5.28
CA ASP A 18 5.20 -12.03 6.69
C ASP A 18 6.72 -11.88 6.91
N LEU A 19 7.54 -12.47 6.03
CA LEU A 19 9.00 -12.33 6.06
C LEU A 19 9.48 -10.95 5.61
N GLN A 20 8.65 -10.20 4.89
CA GLN A 20 8.92 -8.85 4.40
C GLN A 20 7.61 -8.04 4.29
N PRO A 21 6.99 -7.67 5.43
CA PRO A 21 5.64 -7.10 5.47
C PRO A 21 5.53 -5.72 4.81
N GLU A 22 6.64 -4.99 4.69
CA GLU A 22 6.74 -3.75 3.93
C GLU A 22 6.63 -3.96 2.41
N MET A 23 6.78 -5.20 1.95
CA MET A 23 6.73 -5.58 0.54
C MET A 23 7.53 -4.60 -0.34
N SER A 24 6.90 -4.06 -1.39
CA SER A 24 7.47 -3.03 -2.25
C SER A 24 6.81 -1.66 -2.02
N ALA A 25 6.27 -1.41 -0.81
CA ALA A 25 5.55 -0.18 -0.49
C ALA A 25 6.42 1.08 -0.67
N GLU A 26 7.73 0.98 -0.44
CA GLU A 26 8.69 2.06 -0.68
C GLU A 26 8.72 2.46 -2.16
N GLU A 27 8.92 1.50 -3.08
CA GLU A 27 8.95 1.76 -4.52
C GLU A 27 7.60 2.27 -5.06
N VAL A 28 6.48 1.76 -4.51
CA VAL A 28 5.14 2.28 -4.79
C VAL A 28 5.02 3.74 -4.35
N SER A 29 5.47 4.05 -3.13
CA SER A 29 5.41 5.41 -2.56
C SER A 29 6.26 6.39 -3.36
N ASP A 30 7.47 5.98 -3.77
CA ASP A 30 8.39 6.79 -4.57
C ASP A 30 7.75 7.18 -5.90
N SER A 31 7.16 6.20 -6.59
CA SER A 31 6.49 6.43 -7.87
C SER A 31 5.20 7.23 -7.71
N PHE A 32 4.47 7.02 -6.61
CA PHE A 32 3.27 7.81 -6.31
C PHE A 32 3.62 9.28 -6.09
N VAL A 33 4.63 9.59 -5.27
CA VAL A 33 5.11 10.96 -5.03
C VAL A 33 5.60 11.58 -6.34
N ALA A 34 6.40 10.85 -7.12
CA ALA A 34 6.88 11.34 -8.42
C ALA A 34 5.72 11.65 -9.40
N ALA A 35 4.66 10.84 -9.41
CA ALA A 35 3.48 11.11 -10.22
C ALA A 35 2.71 12.37 -9.74
N ILE A 36 2.61 12.59 -8.42
CA ILE A 36 2.04 13.83 -7.89
C ILE A 36 2.85 15.04 -8.34
N GLU A 37 4.18 14.99 -8.19
CA GLU A 37 5.10 16.07 -8.56
C GLU A 37 5.13 16.34 -10.08
N ALA A 38 4.91 15.30 -10.90
CA ALA A 38 4.80 15.42 -12.35
C ALA A 38 3.46 16.03 -12.80
N GLY A 39 2.47 16.15 -11.91
CA GLY A 39 1.19 16.80 -12.19
C GLY A 39 0.22 15.97 -13.03
N TYR A 40 0.16 14.65 -12.82
CA TYR A 40 -0.86 13.81 -13.45
C TYR A 40 -2.27 14.22 -12.98
N ASP A 41 -3.23 14.27 -13.91
CA ASP A 41 -4.63 14.65 -13.62
C ASP A 41 -5.36 13.62 -12.74
N LEU A 42 -5.01 12.34 -12.90
CA LEU A 42 -5.55 11.21 -12.14
C LEU A 42 -4.43 10.23 -11.83
N ILE A 43 -4.33 9.85 -10.57
CA ILE A 43 -3.38 8.84 -10.10
C ILE A 43 -4.17 7.79 -9.34
N VAL A 44 -3.99 6.51 -9.70
CA VAL A 44 -4.62 5.36 -9.03
C VAL A 44 -3.50 4.47 -8.51
N VAL A 45 -3.49 4.23 -7.19
CA VAL A 45 -2.45 3.47 -6.50
C VAL A 45 -3.09 2.39 -5.63
N ASN A 46 -2.48 1.21 -5.62
CA ASN A 46 -2.83 0.13 -4.70
C ASN A 46 -1.62 -0.17 -3.81
N TYR A 47 -1.87 -0.27 -2.50
CA TYR A 47 -0.92 -0.85 -1.55
C TYR A 47 -1.40 -2.25 -1.17
N ALA A 48 -0.68 -3.28 -1.61
CA ALA A 48 -1.08 -4.67 -1.43
C ALA A 48 -0.85 -5.20 0.00
N ASN A 49 -0.04 -4.50 0.80
CA ASN A 49 0.49 -5.00 2.06
C ASN A 49 -0.57 -5.52 3.05
N PRO A 50 -1.64 -4.77 3.37
CA PRO A 50 -2.56 -5.19 4.44
C PRO A 50 -3.30 -6.49 4.08
N ASP A 51 -3.60 -6.70 2.80
CA ASP A 51 -4.26 -7.91 2.32
C ASP A 51 -3.30 -9.09 2.22
N MET A 52 -2.20 -8.91 1.49
CA MET A 52 -1.25 -9.99 1.21
C MET A 52 -0.54 -10.51 2.46
N VAL A 53 -0.30 -9.62 3.44
CA VAL A 53 0.25 -10.00 4.75
C VAL A 53 -0.86 -10.46 5.69
N GLY A 54 -2.07 -9.89 5.60
CA GLY A 54 -3.22 -10.38 6.35
C GLY A 54 -3.49 -11.87 6.10
N HIS A 55 -3.32 -12.33 4.86
CA HIS A 55 -3.44 -13.73 4.45
C HIS A 55 -2.44 -14.71 5.09
N THR A 56 -1.38 -14.23 5.75
CA THR A 56 -0.44 -15.11 6.47
C THR A 56 -0.94 -15.48 7.87
N GLY A 57 -1.90 -14.72 8.41
CA GLY A 57 -2.37 -14.87 9.79
C GLY A 57 -1.40 -14.34 10.85
N ASP A 58 -0.26 -13.75 10.47
CA ASP A 58 0.70 -13.17 11.41
C ASP A 58 0.30 -11.74 11.79
N LEU A 59 -0.20 -11.58 13.02
CA LEU A 59 -0.66 -10.30 13.55
C LEU A 59 0.45 -9.24 13.62
N GLU A 60 1.69 -9.61 13.96
CA GLU A 60 2.78 -8.64 14.08
C GLU A 60 3.26 -8.21 12.70
N ALA A 61 3.33 -9.14 11.74
CA ALA A 61 3.61 -8.81 10.36
C ALA A 61 2.51 -7.91 9.75
N ALA A 62 1.23 -8.20 10.01
CA ALA A 62 0.12 -7.37 9.52
C ALA A 62 0.16 -5.94 10.09
N LYS A 63 0.55 -5.75 11.36
CA LYS A 63 0.78 -4.41 11.91
C LYS A 63 1.91 -3.67 11.19
N ALA A 64 3.02 -4.36 10.91
CA ALA A 64 4.14 -3.80 10.16
C ALA A 64 3.73 -3.43 8.72
N ALA A 65 2.92 -4.27 8.07
CA ALA A 65 2.35 -4.02 6.75
C ALA A 65 1.51 -2.74 6.73
N CYS A 66 0.58 -2.57 7.67
CA CYS A 66 -0.22 -1.34 7.81
C CYS A 66 0.67 -0.11 8.08
N THR A 67 1.72 -0.25 8.88
CA THR A 67 2.66 0.84 9.20
C THR A 67 3.45 1.30 7.96
N ALA A 68 3.83 0.36 7.09
CA ALA A 68 4.51 0.68 5.83
C ALA A 68 3.58 1.48 4.89
N VAL A 69 2.31 1.09 4.80
CA VAL A 69 1.30 1.82 4.01
C VAL A 69 1.04 3.22 4.59
N ASP A 70 0.90 3.35 5.91
CA ASP A 70 0.70 4.64 6.58
C ASP A 70 1.87 5.60 6.31
N THR A 71 3.10 5.09 6.36
CA THR A 71 4.31 5.87 6.02
C THR A 71 4.26 6.38 4.57
N GLY A 72 3.90 5.51 3.62
CA GLY A 72 3.75 5.85 2.21
C GLY A 72 2.66 6.90 1.96
N LEU A 73 1.50 6.74 2.61
CA LEU A 73 0.40 7.71 2.55
C LEU A 73 0.80 9.07 3.11
N GLY A 74 1.54 9.11 4.23
CA GLY A 74 2.06 10.35 4.80
C GLY A 74 2.96 11.11 3.82
N ARG A 75 3.83 10.40 3.09
CA ARG A 75 4.69 10.99 2.04
C ARG A 75 3.86 11.56 0.89
N ALA A 76 2.87 10.81 0.42
CA ALA A 76 2.00 11.25 -0.66
C ALA A 76 1.13 12.46 -0.27
N LEU A 77 0.61 12.49 0.96
CA LEU A 77 -0.15 13.63 1.47
C LEU A 77 0.70 14.91 1.52
N ALA A 78 1.96 14.81 1.97
CA ALA A 78 2.88 15.95 1.97
C ALA A 78 3.16 16.49 0.56
N ALA A 79 3.39 15.61 -0.41
CA ALA A 79 3.57 16.01 -1.81
C ALA A 79 2.29 16.66 -2.38
N LEU A 80 1.12 16.10 -2.05
CA LEU A 80 -0.17 16.58 -2.51
C LEU A 80 -0.52 17.96 -1.95
N GLU A 81 -0.16 18.25 -0.70
CA GLU A 81 -0.33 19.57 -0.07
C GLU A 81 0.44 20.65 -0.85
N VAL A 82 1.67 20.35 -1.27
CA VAL A 82 2.48 21.25 -2.11
C VAL A 82 1.88 21.41 -3.51
N ALA A 83 1.38 20.32 -4.11
CA ALA A 83 0.77 20.35 -5.43
C ALA A 83 -0.62 21.02 -5.46
N GLY A 84 -1.29 21.17 -4.31
CA GLY A 84 -2.64 21.72 -4.20
C GLY A 84 -3.73 20.77 -4.70
N GLY A 85 -3.52 19.45 -4.54
CA GLY A 85 -4.44 18.42 -5.00
C GLY A 85 -5.41 17.89 -3.93
N ALA A 86 -6.14 16.82 -4.25
CA ALA A 86 -7.02 16.10 -3.34
C ALA A 86 -6.86 14.59 -3.51
N MET A 87 -7.07 13.84 -2.43
CA MET A 87 -6.96 12.38 -2.41
C MET A 87 -8.20 11.76 -1.76
N ILE A 88 -8.66 10.65 -2.33
CA ILE A 88 -9.63 9.76 -1.69
C ILE A 88 -8.85 8.51 -1.27
N VAL A 89 -8.75 8.31 0.05
CA VAL A 89 -8.17 7.07 0.62
C VAL A 89 -9.32 6.13 0.93
N THR A 90 -9.27 4.92 0.36
CA THR A 90 -10.31 3.90 0.52
C THR A 90 -9.71 2.50 0.40
N ALA A 91 -10.52 1.49 0.71
CA ALA A 91 -10.18 0.08 0.54
C ALA A 91 -11.30 -0.58 -0.28
N ASP A 92 -10.94 -1.60 -1.05
CA ASP A 92 -11.87 -2.43 -1.80
C ASP A 92 -12.58 -3.47 -0.92
N HIS A 93 -11.91 -3.94 0.14
CA HIS A 93 -12.48 -4.80 1.18
C HIS A 93 -11.68 -4.75 2.50
N GLY A 94 -12.10 -5.53 3.50
CA GLY A 94 -11.33 -5.81 4.73
C GLY A 94 -10.48 -7.08 4.61
N ASN A 95 -9.52 -7.25 5.51
CA ASN A 95 -8.72 -8.45 5.76
C ASN A 95 -8.06 -8.32 7.16
N CYS A 96 -7.01 -7.51 7.25
CA CYS A 96 -6.13 -7.47 8.42
C CYS A 96 -6.76 -6.87 9.69
N GLU A 97 -7.99 -6.35 9.63
CA GLU A 97 -8.74 -5.95 10.81
C GLU A 97 -9.16 -7.14 11.68
N THR A 98 -9.23 -8.35 11.10
CA THR A 98 -9.58 -9.59 11.80
C THR A 98 -8.53 -10.67 11.52
N MET A 99 -7.46 -10.68 12.32
CA MET A 99 -6.32 -11.61 12.16
C MET A 99 -6.49 -12.95 12.88
N ILE A 100 -7.48 -13.05 13.78
CA ILE A 100 -7.81 -14.28 14.49
C ILE A 100 -9.28 -14.56 14.22
N ASP A 101 -9.58 -15.73 13.68
CA ASP A 101 -10.96 -16.15 13.47
C ASP A 101 -11.66 -16.31 14.84
N PRO A 102 -12.70 -15.52 15.14
CA PRO A 102 -13.39 -15.58 16.42
C PRO A 102 -14.17 -16.90 16.63
N GLU A 103 -14.49 -17.64 15.57
CA GLU A 103 -15.23 -18.90 15.64
C GLU A 103 -14.30 -20.10 15.89
N THR A 104 -13.17 -20.15 15.21
CA THR A 104 -12.23 -21.29 15.28
C THR A 104 -11.03 -21.05 16.19
N GLY A 105 -10.70 -19.78 16.48
CA GLY A 105 -9.54 -19.39 17.28
C GLY A 105 -8.24 -19.24 16.48
N GLY A 106 -8.29 -19.39 15.16
CA GLY A 106 -7.11 -19.46 14.28
C GLY A 106 -6.58 -20.88 14.12
#